data_AF-A0AAQ0CQA6-F1
#
_entry.id   AF-A0AAQ0CQA6-F1
#
_cell.length_a   1.000
_cell.length_b   1.000
_cell.length_c   1.000
_cell.angle_alpha   90.00
_cell.angle_beta   90.00
_cell.angle_gamma   90.00
#
_symmetry.space_group_name_H-M   'P 1'
#
loop_
_entity.id
_entity.type
_entity.pdbx_description
1 polymer ?
#
loop_
_entity_poly.entity_id
_entity_poly.type
_entity_poly.pdbx_seq_one_letter_code
_entity_poly.pdbx_strand_id
1 'polypeptide(L)'
;MLLEEPIVENMLATLRQEFESFDTTNLYNRYREIRDSVDDWRFSSGDYFSCLPYEEQRQGFSAPKLLKKRYESVDEARWLGKYSAGFRAGKHVVTVMPGQKTVRALSADLYREDDGVIDVCSITYKGIDHPEKVTSRVIGIARMKPLDESNKVYVAVGESGAFAVYRYTYSADGKPLTALAFSKGWTRESQWDFHYDSSGELDQITAGPATLWTRA
;
A
#
# COMPACT_ATOMS: atom_id res chain seq x y z
N MET A 1 -17.36 -15.71 -7.98
CA MET A 1 -16.96 -14.73 -6.94
C MET A 1 -15.46 -14.53 -7.02
N LEU A 2 -14.93 -13.37 -6.65
CA LEU A 2 -13.51 -13.02 -6.67
C LEU A 2 -12.63 -14.09 -6.00
N LEU A 3 -13.10 -14.67 -4.89
CA LEU A 3 -12.40 -15.75 -4.18
C LEU A 3 -12.43 -17.11 -4.87
N GLU A 4 -13.34 -17.32 -5.83
CA GLU A 4 -13.45 -18.55 -6.61
C GLU A 4 -12.59 -18.51 -7.88
N GLU A 5 -11.98 -17.36 -8.19
CA GLU A 5 -11.04 -17.26 -9.30
C GLU A 5 -9.76 -18.03 -8.95
N PRO A 6 -9.34 -19.03 -9.75
CA PRO A 6 -8.19 -19.88 -9.39
C PRO A 6 -6.90 -19.10 -9.14
N ILE A 7 -6.69 -17.98 -9.83
CA ILE A 7 -5.52 -17.12 -9.62
C ILE A 7 -5.55 -16.42 -8.25
N VAL A 8 -6.72 -16.00 -7.80
CA VAL A 8 -6.91 -15.37 -6.48
C VAL A 8 -6.73 -16.42 -5.39
N GLU A 9 -7.37 -17.59 -5.53
CA GLU A 9 -7.27 -18.68 -4.57
C GLU A 9 -5.82 -19.12 -4.36
N ASN A 10 -5.10 -19.37 -5.47
CA ASN A 10 -3.69 -19.76 -5.43
C ASN A 10 -2.81 -18.67 -4.82
N MET A 11 -3.02 -17.40 -5.19
CA MET A 11 -2.22 -16.30 -4.65
C MET A 11 -2.47 -16.08 -3.16
N LEU A 12 -3.73 -16.21 -2.72
CA LEU A 12 -4.10 -16.13 -1.31
C LEU A 12 -3.49 -17.27 -0.49
N ALA A 13 -3.55 -18.51 -0.98
CA ALA A 13 -2.92 -19.66 -0.33
C ALA A 13 -1.40 -19.50 -0.22
N THR A 14 -0.76 -19.07 -1.31
CA THR A 14 0.68 -18.82 -1.36
C THR A 14 1.09 -17.74 -0.36
N LEU A 15 0.42 -16.59 -0.37
CA LEU A 15 0.73 -15.50 0.55
C LEU A 15 0.48 -15.89 2.00
N ARG A 16 -0.54 -16.69 2.31
CA ARG A 16 -0.73 -17.20 3.69
C ARG A 16 0.47 -18.01 4.16
N GLN A 17 0.95 -18.93 3.33
CA GLN A 17 2.14 -19.73 3.64
C GLN A 17 3.40 -18.86 3.77
N GLU A 18 3.60 -17.91 2.86
CA GLU A 18 4.71 -16.94 2.91
C GLU A 18 4.65 -16.09 4.20
N PHE A 19 3.46 -15.65 4.62
CA PHE A 19 3.28 -14.86 5.84
C PHE A 19 3.56 -15.66 7.12
N GLU A 20 3.07 -16.90 7.20
CA GLU A 20 3.28 -17.79 8.35
C GLU A 20 4.74 -18.20 8.52
N SER A 21 5.48 -18.30 7.42
CA SER A 21 6.89 -18.69 7.39
C SER A 21 7.85 -17.49 7.28
N PHE A 22 7.36 -16.26 7.40
CA PHE A 22 8.16 -15.07 7.15
C PHE A 22 9.32 -14.93 8.15
N ASP A 23 10.55 -14.87 7.63
CA ASP A 23 11.73 -14.67 8.47
C ASP A 23 11.78 -13.22 8.98
N THR A 24 11.56 -13.07 10.29
CA THR A 24 11.64 -11.79 10.99
C THR A 24 13.04 -11.51 11.54
N THR A 25 13.98 -12.43 11.38
CA THR A 25 15.37 -12.26 11.79
C THR A 25 15.97 -11.06 11.08
N ASN A 26 16.61 -10.16 11.82
CA ASN A 26 17.24 -8.95 11.28
C ASN A 26 16.32 -8.02 10.47
N LEU A 27 14.99 -8.11 10.63
CA LEU A 27 14.05 -7.31 9.85
C LEU A 27 14.30 -5.80 10.00
N TYR A 28 14.67 -5.33 11.19
CA TYR A 28 15.03 -3.91 11.40
C TYR A 28 16.31 -3.51 10.67
N ASN A 29 17.32 -4.40 10.60
CA ASN A 29 18.53 -4.15 9.84
C ASN A 29 18.23 -4.03 8.34
N ARG A 30 17.39 -4.92 7.81
CA ARG A 30 16.92 -4.87 6.43
C ARG A 30 16.22 -3.54 6.10
N TYR A 31 15.36 -3.05 6.99
CA TYR A 31 14.76 -1.73 6.82
C TYR A 31 15.81 -0.61 6.82
N ARG A 32 16.78 -0.64 7.74
CA ARG A 32 17.86 0.35 7.77
C ARG A 32 18.67 0.34 6.47
N GLU A 33 19.03 -0.83 5.97
CA GLU A 33 19.72 -0.98 4.68
C GLU A 33 18.91 -0.41 3.52
N ILE A 34 17.60 -0.68 3.47
CA ILE A 34 16.72 -0.11 2.44
C ILE A 34 16.70 1.41 2.57
N ARG A 35 16.42 1.94 3.75
CA ARG A 35 16.36 3.39 4.04
C ARG A 35 17.66 4.08 3.66
N ASP A 36 18.80 3.49 3.99
CA ASP A 36 20.12 4.05 3.75
C ASP A 36 20.53 3.94 2.26
N SER A 37 19.85 3.07 1.49
CA SER A 37 20.04 2.93 0.04
C SER A 37 19.13 3.82 -0.82
N VAL A 38 18.21 4.57 -0.21
CA VAL A 38 17.30 5.48 -0.92
C VAL A 38 18.07 6.68 -1.47
N ASP A 39 17.87 6.98 -2.76
CA ASP A 39 18.48 8.14 -3.43
C ASP A 39 17.52 9.33 -3.59
N ASP A 40 16.21 9.11 -3.51
CA ASP A 40 15.17 10.16 -3.58
C ASP A 40 14.07 9.93 -2.54
N TRP A 41 13.86 10.91 -1.66
CA TRP A 41 12.77 10.92 -0.68
C TRP A 41 11.69 11.92 -1.09
N ARG A 42 10.45 11.42 -1.19
CA ARG A 42 9.25 12.23 -1.49
C ARG A 42 8.29 12.19 -0.32
N PHE A 43 7.70 13.33 0.00
CA PHE A 43 6.83 13.49 1.16
C PHE A 43 5.41 13.82 0.75
N SER A 44 4.43 13.26 1.45
CA SER A 44 3.01 13.44 1.13
C SER A 44 2.12 13.58 2.36
N SER A 45 0.93 14.14 2.17
CA SER A 45 -0.10 14.26 3.22
C SER A 45 -0.88 12.96 3.48
N GLY A 46 -0.70 11.97 2.62
CA GLY A 46 -1.37 10.67 2.63
C GLY A 46 -0.49 9.65 1.89
N ASP A 47 -0.96 8.41 1.72
CA ASP A 47 -0.20 7.38 1.02
C ASP A 47 -0.26 7.55 -0.51
N TYR A 48 0.46 8.56 -1.00
CA TYR A 48 0.43 9.01 -2.39
C TYR A 48 0.95 7.96 -3.39
N PHE A 49 1.89 7.12 -2.95
CA PHE A 49 2.55 6.13 -3.80
C PHE A 49 2.11 4.70 -3.50
N SER A 50 0.97 4.53 -2.80
CA SER A 50 0.34 3.22 -2.65
C SER A 50 0.13 2.56 -4.00
N CYS A 51 0.39 1.25 -4.07
CA CYS A 51 0.07 0.46 -5.25
C CYS A 51 -1.46 0.28 -5.44
N LEU A 52 -2.26 0.58 -4.42
CA LEU A 52 -3.73 0.56 -4.51
C LEU A 52 -4.24 1.93 -4.98
N PRO A 53 -4.88 2.01 -6.16
CA PRO A 53 -5.41 3.28 -6.64
C PRO A 53 -6.48 3.86 -5.71
N TYR A 54 -6.34 5.17 -5.45
CA TYR A 54 -7.33 6.03 -4.82
C TYR A 54 -7.86 5.50 -3.47
N GLU A 55 -7.03 4.85 -2.66
CA GLU A 55 -7.46 4.22 -1.41
C GLU A 55 -8.07 5.20 -0.41
N GLU A 56 -7.50 6.40 -0.26
CA GLU A 56 -8.04 7.44 0.60
C GLU A 56 -9.38 7.98 0.06
N GLN A 57 -9.44 8.28 -1.23
CA GLN A 57 -10.66 8.77 -1.88
C GLN A 57 -11.79 7.73 -1.83
N ARG A 58 -11.51 6.44 -2.02
CA ARG A 58 -12.52 5.36 -1.89
C ARG A 58 -13.15 5.30 -0.50
N GLN A 59 -12.43 5.77 0.52
CA GLN A 59 -12.91 5.87 1.90
C GLN A 59 -13.56 7.23 2.22
N GLY A 60 -13.70 8.11 1.22
CA GLY A 60 -14.29 9.44 1.37
C GLY A 60 -13.31 10.52 1.86
N PHE A 61 -12.01 10.22 1.95
CA PHE A 61 -11.01 11.20 2.36
C PHE A 61 -10.53 12.07 1.19
N SER A 62 -9.83 13.16 1.52
CA SER A 62 -9.18 14.02 0.52
C SER A 62 -8.06 13.27 -0.19
N ALA A 63 -7.82 13.59 -1.46
CA ALA A 63 -6.69 13.04 -2.19
C ALA A 63 -5.34 13.39 -1.53
N PRO A 64 -4.41 12.43 -1.41
CA PRO A 64 -3.04 12.70 -0.98
C PRO A 64 -2.38 13.78 -1.86
N LYS A 65 -1.57 14.66 -1.25
CA LYS A 65 -0.83 15.70 -1.96
C LYS A 65 0.67 15.53 -1.74
N LEU A 66 1.44 15.63 -2.81
CA LEU A 66 2.90 15.77 -2.74
C LEU A 66 3.27 17.11 -2.12
N LEU A 67 4.24 17.08 -1.23
CA LEU A 67 4.73 18.23 -0.50
C LEU A 67 6.03 18.72 -1.13
N LYS A 68 6.09 20.02 -1.40
CA LYS A 68 7.34 20.69 -1.85
C LYS A 68 8.33 20.88 -0.70
N LYS A 69 7.86 20.79 0.56
CA LYS A 69 8.70 20.95 1.74
C LYS A 69 9.71 19.80 1.79
N ARG A 70 10.98 20.16 2.02
CA ARG A 70 12.03 19.23 2.43
C ARG A 70 12.08 19.14 3.95
N TYR A 71 12.39 17.96 4.44
CA TYR A 71 12.61 17.68 5.86
C TYR A 71 14.08 17.32 6.06
N GLU A 72 14.61 17.60 7.23
CA GLU A 72 15.97 17.26 7.65
C GLU A 72 16.17 15.74 7.68
N SER A 73 15.10 14.99 7.99
CA SER A 73 15.11 13.53 8.02
C SER A 73 13.71 12.94 7.83
N VAL A 74 13.67 11.64 7.53
CA VAL A 74 12.44 10.84 7.56
C VAL A 74 11.79 10.85 8.95
N ASP A 75 12.60 10.88 10.02
CA ASP A 75 12.10 10.99 11.39
C ASP A 75 11.39 12.34 11.64
N GLU A 76 11.95 13.45 11.17
CA GLU A 76 11.28 14.75 11.25
C GLU A 76 9.94 14.72 10.50
N ALA A 77 9.95 14.23 9.25
CA ALA A 77 8.76 14.17 8.41
C ALA A 77 7.64 13.32 9.06
N ARG A 78 7.96 12.11 9.54
CA ARG A 78 6.96 11.24 10.16
C ARG A 78 6.40 11.86 11.44
N TRP A 79 7.21 12.52 12.27
CA TRP A 79 6.75 13.19 13.49
C TRP A 79 5.85 14.39 13.22
N LEU A 80 6.00 15.01 12.05
CA LEU A 80 5.10 16.05 11.54
C LEU A 80 3.89 15.50 10.79
N GLY A 81 3.63 14.19 10.94
CA GLY A 81 2.45 13.53 10.42
C GLY A 81 2.52 13.25 8.92
N LYS A 82 3.71 13.12 8.34
CA LYS A 82 3.88 12.95 6.88
C LYS A 82 4.29 11.53 6.52
N TYR A 83 3.79 11.08 5.37
CA TYR A 83 4.29 9.88 4.70
C TYR A 83 5.61 10.22 4.01
N SER A 84 6.55 9.28 4.06
CA SER A 84 7.85 9.41 3.41
C SER A 84 8.07 8.22 2.47
N ALA A 85 7.97 8.45 1.17
CA ALA A 85 8.21 7.45 0.13
C ALA A 85 9.66 7.56 -0.36
N GLY A 86 10.39 6.46 -0.26
CA GLY A 86 11.79 6.33 -0.65
C GLY A 86 11.94 5.57 -1.96
N PHE A 87 12.72 6.13 -2.87
CA PHE A 87 13.01 5.58 -4.18
C PHE A 87 14.48 5.23 -4.31
N ARG A 88 14.77 4.17 -5.07
CA ARG A 88 16.13 3.77 -5.45
C ARG A 88 16.15 3.44 -6.94
N ALA A 89 17.00 4.12 -7.69
CA ALA A 89 17.06 4.04 -9.15
C ALA A 89 15.67 4.21 -9.80
N GLY A 90 14.87 5.15 -9.27
CA GLY A 90 13.51 5.44 -9.74
C GLY A 90 12.43 4.43 -9.31
N LYS A 91 12.79 3.33 -8.64
CA LYS A 91 11.82 2.34 -8.12
C LYS A 91 11.41 2.66 -6.69
N HIS A 92 10.13 2.55 -6.37
CA HIS A 92 9.62 2.71 -5.01
C HIS A 92 10.07 1.50 -4.16
N VAL A 93 10.74 1.75 -3.03
CA VAL A 93 11.28 0.66 -2.18
C VAL A 93 10.78 0.71 -0.74
N VAL A 94 10.31 1.85 -0.26
CA VAL A 94 9.77 1.98 1.10
C VAL A 94 8.81 3.16 1.23
N THR A 95 7.67 2.95 1.90
CA THR A 95 6.86 4.03 2.48
C THR A 95 7.00 3.95 3.99
N VAL A 96 7.46 5.03 4.63
CA VAL A 96 7.42 5.18 6.09
C VAL A 96 6.17 5.95 6.48
N MET A 97 5.35 5.35 7.35
CA MET A 97 4.09 5.93 7.79
C MET A 97 4.30 7.07 8.79
N PRO A 98 3.33 8.00 8.90
CA PRO A 98 3.30 9.01 9.95
C PRO A 98 3.42 8.39 11.34
N GLY A 99 4.03 9.13 12.27
CA GLY A 99 4.16 8.71 13.66
C GLY A 99 4.15 9.89 14.61
N GLN A 100 4.23 9.59 15.91
CA GLN A 100 4.32 10.62 16.95
C GLN A 100 5.72 10.60 17.55
N LYS A 101 6.29 11.78 17.83
CA LYS A 101 7.63 11.91 18.42
C LYS A 101 7.78 11.16 19.75
N THR A 102 6.71 11.10 20.53
CA THR A 102 6.65 10.40 21.82
C THR A 102 6.51 8.89 21.67
N VAL A 103 6.09 8.41 20.50
CA VAL A 103 5.90 6.98 20.21
C VAL A 103 7.19 6.43 19.61
N ARG A 104 7.87 5.60 20.39
CA ARG A 104 9.12 4.90 20.01
C ARG A 104 8.84 3.71 19.10
N ALA A 105 8.00 3.92 18.11
CA ALA A 105 7.64 2.93 17.12
C ALA A 105 7.75 3.50 15.71
N LEU A 106 7.92 2.62 14.75
CA LEU A 106 7.97 2.92 13.33
C LEU A 106 7.13 1.88 12.60
N SER A 107 6.37 2.32 11.61
CA SER A 107 5.72 1.43 10.65
C SER A 107 6.21 1.80 9.25
N ALA A 108 6.41 0.79 8.43
CA ALA A 108 6.81 0.95 7.04
C ALA A 108 6.17 -0.11 6.16
N ASP A 109 5.99 0.20 4.88
CA ASP A 109 5.76 -0.76 3.82
C ASP A 109 7.03 -0.87 3.00
N LEU A 110 7.56 -2.08 2.83
CA LEU A 110 8.70 -2.37 1.96
C LEU A 110 8.20 -2.89 0.63
N TYR A 111 8.68 -2.30 -0.46
CA TYR A 111 8.26 -2.65 -1.80
C TYR A 111 9.35 -3.39 -2.56
N ARG A 112 8.95 -4.39 -3.33
CA ARG A 112 9.78 -5.04 -4.35
C ARG A 112 8.98 -5.15 -5.62
N GLU A 113 9.49 -4.57 -6.69
CA GLU A 113 8.88 -4.64 -8.01
C GLU A 113 9.79 -5.41 -8.98
N ASP A 114 9.22 -6.47 -9.56
CA ASP A 114 9.84 -7.30 -10.59
C ASP A 114 8.81 -7.70 -11.66
N ASP A 115 9.14 -7.44 -12.92
CA ASP A 115 8.28 -7.73 -14.09
C ASP A 115 6.81 -7.32 -13.93
N GLY A 116 6.57 -6.11 -13.39
CA GLY A 116 5.23 -5.56 -13.15
C GLY A 116 4.47 -6.19 -11.96
N VAL A 117 5.07 -7.15 -11.25
CA VAL A 117 4.59 -7.68 -9.97
C VAL A 117 5.16 -6.82 -8.85
N ILE A 118 4.28 -6.36 -7.96
CA ILE A 118 4.65 -5.56 -6.78
C ILE A 118 4.37 -6.39 -5.54
N ASP A 119 5.42 -6.80 -4.83
CA ASP A 119 5.31 -7.33 -3.47
C ASP A 119 5.39 -6.18 -2.46
N VAL A 120 4.55 -6.25 -1.43
CA VAL A 120 4.55 -5.32 -0.30
C VAL A 120 4.71 -6.11 0.99
N CYS A 121 5.61 -5.67 1.86
CA CYS A 121 5.77 -6.21 3.21
C CYS A 121 5.56 -5.09 4.23
N SER A 122 4.46 -5.18 4.98
CA SER A 122 4.08 -4.21 6.01
C SER A 122 4.68 -4.62 7.34
N ILE A 123 5.47 -3.72 7.93
CA ILE A 123 6.27 -3.99 9.13
C ILE A 123 6.06 -2.93 10.19
N THR A 124 6.23 -3.33 11.45
CA THR A 124 6.25 -2.42 12.59
C THR A 124 7.41 -2.75 13.53
N TYR A 125 8.00 -1.71 14.09
CA TYR A 125 9.10 -1.76 15.04
C TYR A 125 8.73 -1.04 16.32
N LYS A 126 9.16 -1.56 17.46
CA LYS A 126 9.06 -0.91 18.77
C LYS A 126 10.43 -0.83 19.44
N GLY A 127 10.69 0.25 20.16
CA GLY A 127 11.95 0.47 20.88
C GLY A 127 13.10 0.92 19.98
N ILE A 128 12.80 1.67 18.91
CA ILE A 128 13.78 2.06 17.87
C ILE A 128 14.92 2.97 18.37
N ASP A 129 14.77 3.56 19.56
CA ASP A 129 15.78 4.34 20.27
C ASP A 129 16.88 3.49 20.91
N HIS A 130 16.62 2.20 21.09
CA HIS A 130 17.56 1.19 21.57
C HIS A 130 17.69 0.09 20.50
N PRO A 131 18.50 0.29 19.45
CA PRO A 131 18.61 -0.63 18.32
C PRO A 131 18.83 -2.10 18.72
N GLU A 132 19.50 -2.34 19.84
CA GLU A 132 19.79 -3.65 20.41
C GLU A 132 18.58 -4.33 21.08
N LYS A 133 17.47 -3.61 21.27
CA LYS A 133 16.22 -4.10 21.90
C LYS A 133 15.01 -3.98 20.99
N VAL A 134 15.20 -3.67 19.70
CA VAL A 134 14.09 -3.45 18.77
C VAL A 134 13.29 -4.72 18.61
N THR A 135 11.99 -4.61 18.88
CA THR A 135 11.04 -5.67 18.54
C THR A 135 10.50 -5.40 17.15
N SER A 136 10.68 -6.36 16.24
CA SER A 136 10.21 -6.28 14.85
C SER A 136 9.02 -7.22 14.65
N ARG A 137 8.02 -6.78 13.89
CA ARG A 137 6.89 -7.63 13.48
C ARG A 137 6.52 -7.33 12.03
N VAL A 138 6.17 -8.37 11.29
CA VAL A 138 5.46 -8.25 10.02
C VAL A 138 3.97 -8.29 10.35
N ILE A 139 3.23 -7.30 9.89
CA ILE A 139 1.78 -7.17 10.16
C ILE A 139 0.95 -7.57 8.94
N GLY A 140 1.56 -7.60 7.76
CA GLY A 140 0.96 -8.10 6.54
C GLY A 140 1.96 -8.24 5.40
N ILE A 141 1.60 -9.04 4.42
CA ILE A 141 2.24 -9.06 3.12
C ILE A 141 1.18 -9.01 2.03
N ALA A 142 1.52 -8.42 0.90
CA ALA A 142 0.64 -8.32 -0.24
C ALA A 142 1.39 -8.49 -1.56
N ARG A 143 0.63 -8.83 -2.60
CA ARG A 143 1.12 -8.94 -3.97
C ARG A 143 0.10 -8.33 -4.92
N MET A 144 0.55 -7.37 -5.73
CA MET A 144 -0.15 -6.89 -6.91
C MET A 144 0.45 -7.54 -8.16
N LYS A 145 -0.38 -8.11 -9.02
CA LYS A 145 0.06 -8.81 -10.23
C LYS A 145 -0.85 -8.48 -11.42
N PRO A 146 -0.30 -8.23 -12.63
CA PRO A 146 -1.09 -8.18 -13.85
C PRO A 146 -1.71 -9.55 -14.17
N LEU A 147 -2.99 -9.56 -14.52
CA LEU A 147 -3.69 -10.73 -15.04
C LEU A 147 -3.63 -10.76 -16.57
N ASP A 148 -3.78 -9.59 -17.18
CA ASP A 148 -3.71 -9.32 -18.60
C ASP A 148 -3.40 -7.82 -18.81
N GLU A 149 -3.50 -7.33 -20.05
CA GLU A 149 -3.20 -5.93 -20.41
C GLU A 149 -4.07 -4.89 -19.70
N SER A 150 -5.28 -5.26 -19.30
CA SER A 150 -6.27 -4.35 -18.71
C SER A 150 -6.62 -4.67 -17.25
N ASN A 151 -6.11 -5.77 -16.69
CA ASN A 151 -6.51 -6.24 -15.37
C ASN A 151 -5.31 -6.44 -14.44
N LYS A 152 -5.44 -5.98 -13.19
CA LYS A 152 -4.51 -6.31 -12.11
C LYS A 152 -5.27 -6.84 -10.90
N VAL A 153 -4.67 -7.82 -10.23
CA VAL A 153 -5.16 -8.37 -8.97
C VAL A 153 -4.21 -7.97 -7.85
N TYR A 154 -4.75 -7.58 -6.71
CA TYR A 154 -4.03 -7.38 -5.46
C TYR A 154 -4.58 -8.34 -4.42
N VAL A 155 -3.72 -9.10 -3.75
CA VAL A 155 -4.09 -9.91 -2.59
C VAL A 155 -3.17 -9.52 -1.45
N ALA A 156 -3.75 -9.28 -0.28
CA ALA A 156 -3.05 -9.06 0.98
C ALA A 156 -3.50 -10.08 2.01
N VAL A 157 -2.57 -10.46 2.88
CA VAL A 157 -2.81 -11.28 4.07
C VAL A 157 -2.15 -10.62 5.28
N GLY A 158 -2.68 -10.87 6.46
CA GLY A 158 -2.14 -10.34 7.70
C GLY A 158 -2.50 -11.19 8.90
N GLU A 159 -2.25 -10.63 10.08
CA GLU A 159 -2.43 -11.31 11.37
C GLU A 159 -3.86 -11.84 11.57
N SER A 160 -3.97 -12.91 12.37
CA SER A 160 -5.25 -13.56 12.69
C SER A 160 -6.05 -13.99 11.44
N GLY A 161 -5.34 -14.32 10.36
CA GLY A 161 -5.90 -14.73 9.07
C GLY A 161 -6.68 -13.62 8.37
N ALA A 162 -6.37 -12.35 8.65
CA ALA A 162 -6.89 -11.23 7.88
C ALA A 162 -6.47 -11.36 6.41
N PHE A 163 -7.35 -10.97 5.50
CA PHE A 163 -7.01 -10.88 4.08
C PHE A 163 -7.88 -9.84 3.38
N ALA A 164 -7.37 -9.29 2.29
CA ALA A 164 -8.11 -8.45 1.36
C ALA A 164 -7.72 -8.79 -0.07
N VAL A 165 -8.69 -8.78 -0.98
CA VAL A 165 -8.49 -9.03 -2.40
C VAL A 165 -9.15 -7.89 -3.17
N TYR A 166 -8.45 -7.40 -4.19
CA TYR A 166 -8.96 -6.42 -5.14
C TYR A 166 -8.64 -6.88 -6.56
N ARG A 167 -9.59 -6.74 -7.47
CA ARG A 167 -9.36 -6.81 -8.91
C ARG A 167 -9.71 -5.48 -9.53
N TYR A 168 -8.75 -4.88 -10.20
CA TYR A 168 -8.87 -3.61 -10.89
C TYR A 168 -8.91 -3.83 -12.40
N THR A 169 -9.84 -3.16 -13.07
CA THR A 169 -9.84 -3.01 -14.54
C THR A 169 -9.31 -1.63 -14.88
N TYR A 170 -8.47 -1.54 -15.91
CA TYR A 170 -7.82 -0.32 -16.37
C TYR A 170 -8.21 0.01 -17.80
N SER A 171 -8.20 1.29 -18.14
CA SER A 171 -8.23 1.78 -19.51
C SER A 171 -6.88 1.58 -20.20
N ALA A 172 -6.85 1.77 -21.52
CA ALA A 172 -5.63 1.68 -22.33
C ALA A 172 -4.54 2.68 -21.93
N ASP A 173 -4.91 3.82 -21.32
CA ASP A 173 -3.98 4.82 -20.76
C ASP A 173 -3.60 4.53 -19.29
N GLY A 174 -3.96 3.36 -18.76
CA GLY A 174 -3.53 2.89 -17.44
C GLY A 174 -4.30 3.48 -16.25
N LYS A 175 -5.49 4.04 -16.47
CA LYS A 175 -6.34 4.57 -15.39
C LYS A 175 -7.30 3.49 -14.90
N PRO A 176 -7.47 3.31 -13.58
CA PRO A 176 -8.44 2.33 -13.07
C PRO A 176 -9.85 2.79 -13.44
N LEU A 177 -10.65 1.91 -14.03
CA LEU A 177 -12.04 2.15 -14.41
C LEU A 177 -13.00 1.56 -13.38
N THR A 178 -12.70 0.34 -12.91
CA THR A 178 -13.49 -0.34 -11.89
C THR A 178 -12.59 -1.10 -10.93
N ALA A 179 -13.10 -1.34 -9.72
CA ALA A 179 -12.48 -2.21 -8.74
C ALA A 179 -13.54 -3.09 -8.08
N LEU A 180 -13.32 -4.40 -8.09
CA LEU A 180 -14.07 -5.37 -7.31
C LEU A 180 -13.22 -5.80 -6.12
N ALA A 181 -13.78 -5.86 -4.92
CA ALA A 181 -13.04 -6.24 -3.73
C ALA A 181 -13.81 -7.11 -2.77
N PHE A 182 -13.06 -7.93 -2.05
CA PHE A 182 -13.56 -8.77 -0.99
C PHE A 182 -12.54 -8.84 0.14
N SER A 183 -13.00 -8.93 1.39
CA SER A 183 -12.15 -8.99 2.56
C SER A 183 -12.76 -9.90 3.62
N LYS A 184 -11.93 -10.34 4.56
CA LYS A 184 -12.39 -11.17 5.68
C LYS A 184 -13.51 -10.45 6.45
N GLY A 185 -14.61 -11.16 6.68
CA GLY A 185 -15.76 -10.65 7.43
C GLY A 185 -16.77 -9.87 6.58
N TRP A 186 -16.50 -9.66 5.29
CA TRP A 186 -17.48 -9.08 4.38
C TRP A 186 -18.52 -10.12 3.98
N THR A 187 -19.78 -9.71 3.88
CA THR A 187 -20.89 -10.59 3.47
C THR A 187 -21.03 -10.69 1.96
N ARG A 188 -20.49 -9.71 1.23
CA ARG A 188 -20.51 -9.62 -0.24
C ARG A 188 -19.32 -8.83 -0.75
N GLU A 189 -19.08 -8.94 -2.04
CA GLU A 189 -18.10 -8.11 -2.74
C GLU A 189 -18.56 -6.65 -2.75
N SER A 190 -17.59 -5.74 -2.67
CA SER A 190 -17.80 -4.32 -2.95
C SER A 190 -17.29 -4.03 -4.35
N GLN A 191 -18.02 -3.18 -5.08
CA GLN A 191 -17.59 -2.68 -6.37
C GLN A 191 -17.53 -1.16 -6.34
N TRP A 192 -16.50 -0.62 -6.99
CA TRP A 192 -16.35 0.81 -7.23
C TRP A 192 -16.14 1.09 -8.72
N ASP A 193 -16.68 2.21 -9.16
CA ASP A 193 -16.45 2.77 -10.50
C ASP A 193 -15.75 4.13 -10.35
N PHE A 194 -14.73 4.36 -11.17
CA PHE A 194 -13.92 5.58 -11.17
C PHE A 194 -14.25 6.41 -12.40
N HIS A 195 -14.67 7.66 -12.19
CA HIS A 195 -15.09 8.57 -13.24
C HIS A 195 -14.10 9.71 -13.36
N TYR A 196 -13.75 10.05 -14.60
CA TYR A 196 -12.77 11.07 -14.93
C TYR A 196 -13.42 12.20 -15.69
N ASP A 197 -12.92 13.42 -15.48
CA ASP A 197 -13.37 14.58 -16.23
C ASP A 197 -12.78 14.63 -17.64
N SER A 198 -13.15 15.67 -18.40
CA SER A 198 -12.63 15.91 -19.75
C SER A 198 -11.12 16.18 -19.84
N SER A 199 -10.47 16.54 -18.73
CA SER A 199 -9.01 16.68 -18.64
C SER A 199 -8.31 15.36 -18.30
N GLY A 200 -9.09 14.32 -17.99
CA GLY A 200 -8.61 13.00 -17.63
C GLY A 200 -8.24 12.85 -16.15
N GLU A 201 -8.60 13.81 -15.31
CA GLU A 201 -8.39 13.77 -13.86
C GLU A 201 -9.56 13.07 -13.16
N LEU A 202 -9.30 12.39 -12.05
CA LEU A 202 -10.35 11.71 -11.29
C LEU A 202 -11.33 12.75 -10.75
N ASP A 203 -12.60 12.57 -11.08
CA ASP A 203 -13.69 13.49 -10.71
C ASP A 203 -14.61 12.88 -9.65
N GLN A 204 -14.93 11.58 -9.76
CA GLN A 204 -15.88 10.91 -8.87
C GLN A 204 -15.53 9.44 -8.66
N ILE A 205 -15.87 8.91 -7.48
CA ILE A 205 -15.91 7.46 -7.20
C ILE A 205 -17.32 7.09 -6.73
N THR A 206 -17.90 6.08 -7.35
CA THR A 206 -19.23 5.56 -7.01
C THR A 206 -19.18 4.11 -6.53
N ALA A 207 -20.19 3.70 -5.76
CA ALA A 207 -20.48 2.31 -5.45
C ALA A 207 -21.97 2.06 -5.75
N GLY A 208 -22.26 1.55 -6.95
CA GLY A 208 -23.63 1.50 -7.48
C GLY A 208 -24.22 2.92 -7.56
N PRO A 209 -25.43 3.17 -7.04
CA PRO A 209 -26.06 4.50 -7.11
C PRO A 209 -25.45 5.52 -6.13
N ALA A 210 -24.58 5.10 -5.20
CA ALA A 210 -24.03 5.98 -4.18
C ALA A 210 -22.72 6.63 -4.67
N THR A 211 -22.59 7.94 -4.45
CA THR A 211 -21.32 8.65 -4.59
C THR A 211 -20.53 8.54 -3.29
N LEU A 212 -19.32 7.98 -3.34
CA LEU A 212 -18.44 7.88 -2.18
C LEU A 212 -17.50 9.07 -2.07
N TRP A 213 -17.10 9.61 -3.22
CA TRP A 213 -16.16 10.70 -3.29
C TRP A 213 -16.41 11.53 -4.54
N THR A 214 -16.22 12.84 -4.41
CA THR A 214 -16.23 13.78 -5.53
C THR A 214 -15.12 14.78 -5.27
N ARG A 215 -14.41 15.15 -6.33
CA ARG A 215 -13.37 16.16 -6.26
C ARG A 215 -13.99 17.50 -5.86
N ALA A 216 -13.44 18.11 -4.82
CA ALA A 216 -13.84 19.42 -4.32
C ALA A 216 -13.28 20.57 -5.17
#